data_AF-S6TTT6-F1
#
_entry.id   AF-S6TTT6-F1
#
_cell.length_a   1.000
_cell.length_b   1.000
_cell.length_c   1.000
_cell.angle_alpha   90.00
_cell.angle_beta   90.00
_cell.angle_gamma   90.00
#
_symmetry.space_group_name_H-M   'P 1'
#
loop_
_entity.id
_entity.type
_entity.pdbx_description
1 polymer ?
#
loop_
_entity_poly.entity_id
_entity_poly.type
_entity_poly.pdbx_seq_one_letter_code
_entity_poly.pdbx_strand_id
1 'polypeptide(L)'
;ASVVIAIHLGLSERIIGLTVIAIGTSLPALMTSLIAALRGERDIAVGNVIGSNLFNLLGVLGLTALVAPMPLTISPNALVFDLPIMLGVSLLCVPLFYSGYRIDRIEGLLLLALYLTYGLHILAISTGMALAERLESLMLTAVLPVLGIVVAWGTVRAWRRQH
;
A
#
# COMPACT_ATOMS: atom_id res chain seq x y z
N ALA A 1 21.32 -2.80 -12.05
CA ALA A 1 21.30 -1.63 -12.95
C ALA A 1 20.58 -0.43 -12.32
N SER A 2 19.31 -0.58 -11.88
CA SER A 2 18.52 0.54 -11.35
C SER A 2 19.05 1.17 -10.04
N VAL A 3 19.67 0.38 -9.16
CA VAL A 3 20.30 0.87 -7.91
C VAL A 3 21.52 1.75 -8.19
N VAL A 4 22.34 1.37 -9.18
CA VAL A 4 23.60 2.07 -9.51
C VAL A 4 23.31 3.45 -10.13
N ILE A 5 22.28 3.56 -10.97
CA ILE A 5 21.86 4.83 -11.59
C ILE A 5 21.29 5.79 -10.53
N ALA A 6 20.53 5.28 -9.56
CA ALA A 6 19.91 6.12 -8.53
C ALA A 6 20.90 6.61 -7.46
N ILE A 7 21.95 5.83 -7.15
CA ILE A 7 23.08 6.30 -6.31
C ILE A 7 23.84 7.44 -7.01
N HIS A 8 24.02 7.38 -8.34
CA HIS A 8 24.64 8.46 -9.12
C HIS A 8 23.80 9.75 -9.16
N LEU A 9 22.51 9.67 -8.83
CA LEU A 9 21.60 10.82 -8.74
C LEU A 9 21.47 11.39 -7.31
N GLY A 10 22.25 10.88 -6.34
CA GLY A 10 22.27 11.40 -4.97
C GLY A 10 21.05 11.00 -4.11
N LEU A 11 20.30 9.97 -4.52
CA LEU A 11 19.15 9.46 -3.77
C LEU A 11 19.60 8.43 -2.73
N SER A 12 19.07 8.51 -1.50
CA SER A 12 19.42 7.55 -0.44
C SER A 12 18.90 6.15 -0.76
N GLU A 13 19.59 5.10 -0.30
CA GLU A 13 19.22 3.69 -0.53
C GLU A 13 17.77 3.37 -0.12
N ARG A 14 17.23 4.09 0.89
CA ARG A 14 15.84 4.00 1.33
C ARG A 14 14.84 4.48 0.27
N ILE A 15 15.16 5.55 -0.47
CA ILE A 15 14.32 6.06 -1.57
C ILE A 15 14.29 5.04 -2.70
N ILE A 16 15.45 4.50 -3.04
CA ILE A 16 15.62 3.52 -4.11
C ILE A 16 14.79 2.25 -3.82
N GLY A 17 14.84 1.78 -2.57
CA GLY A 17 14.05 0.64 -2.10
C GLY A 17 12.54 0.87 -2.15
N LEU A 18 12.07 2.02 -1.65
CA LEU A 18 10.63 2.30 -1.51
C LEU A 18 9.96 2.84 -2.78
N THR A 19 10.72 3.34 -3.78
CA THR A 19 10.15 3.89 -5.02
C THR A 19 10.57 3.11 -6.25
N VAL A 20 11.83 3.16 -6.67
CA VAL A 20 12.27 2.57 -7.95
C VAL A 20 12.16 1.05 -7.94
N ILE A 21 12.56 0.39 -6.86
CA ILE A 21 12.45 -1.06 -6.73
C ILE A 21 11.00 -1.47 -6.52
N ALA A 22 10.30 -0.86 -5.56
CA ALA A 22 8.90 -1.19 -5.26
C ALA A 22 7.96 -0.97 -6.47
N ILE A 23 8.11 0.15 -7.19
CA ILE A 23 7.37 0.38 -8.43
C ILE A 23 7.81 -0.62 -9.48
N GLY A 24 9.12 -0.87 -9.65
CA GLY A 24 9.64 -1.79 -10.65
C GLY A 24 9.17 -3.25 -10.49
N THR A 25 9.04 -3.74 -9.26
CA THR A 25 8.54 -5.11 -8.99
C THR A 25 7.02 -5.20 -9.01
N SER A 26 6.30 -4.14 -8.63
CA SER A 26 4.83 -4.14 -8.66
C SER A 26 4.23 -3.70 -10.00
N LEU A 27 5.00 -3.09 -10.90
CA LEU A 27 4.51 -2.65 -12.22
C LEU A 27 3.98 -3.80 -13.08
N PRO A 28 4.66 -4.96 -13.20
CA PRO A 28 4.13 -6.09 -13.95
C PRO A 28 2.81 -6.59 -13.36
N ALA A 29 2.71 -6.68 -12.03
CA ALA A 29 1.50 -7.11 -11.34
C ALA A 29 0.33 -6.13 -11.56
N LEU A 30 0.62 -4.82 -11.51
CA LEU A 30 -0.35 -3.76 -11.81
C LEU A 30 -0.84 -3.85 -13.26
N MET A 31 0.07 -4.07 -14.22
CA MET A 31 -0.29 -4.24 -15.63
C MET A 31 -1.16 -5.48 -15.85
N THR A 32 -0.83 -6.61 -15.21
CA THR A 32 -1.64 -7.83 -15.28
C THR A 32 -3.04 -7.61 -14.73
N SER A 33 -3.17 -7.00 -13.54
CA SER A 33 -4.47 -6.67 -12.95
C SER A 33 -5.26 -5.67 -13.80
N LEU A 34 -4.60 -4.66 -14.38
CA LEU A 34 -5.25 -3.67 -15.24
C LEU A 34 -5.77 -4.30 -16.53
N ILE A 35 -4.97 -5.14 -17.20
CA ILE A 35 -5.37 -5.83 -18.43
C ILE A 35 -6.53 -6.79 -18.15
N ALA A 36 -6.48 -7.56 -17.05
CA ALA A 36 -7.58 -8.43 -16.64
C ALA A 36 -8.87 -7.63 -16.37
N ALA A 37 -8.76 -6.50 -15.67
CA ALA A 37 -9.90 -5.61 -15.42
C ALA A 37 -10.50 -5.02 -16.71
N LEU A 38 -9.66 -4.61 -17.67
CA LEU A 38 -10.09 -4.10 -18.98
C LEU A 38 -10.77 -5.18 -19.84
N ARG A 39 -10.38 -6.44 -19.69
CA ARG A 39 -11.01 -7.60 -20.35
C ARG A 39 -12.30 -8.06 -19.68
N GLY A 40 -12.71 -7.43 -18.58
CA GLY A 40 -13.88 -7.82 -17.81
C GLY A 40 -13.64 -8.97 -16.82
N GLU A 41 -12.41 -9.48 -16.73
CA GLU A 41 -11.97 -10.54 -15.83
C GLU A 41 -11.67 -9.99 -14.41
N ARG A 42 -12.69 -9.41 -13.79
CA ARG A 42 -12.55 -8.68 -12.51
C ARG A 42 -12.07 -9.57 -11.36
N ASP A 43 -12.51 -10.82 -11.33
CA ASP A 43 -12.12 -11.79 -10.30
C ASP A 43 -10.62 -12.12 -10.38
N ILE A 44 -10.06 -12.17 -11.60
CA ILE A 44 -8.63 -12.38 -11.84
C ILE A 44 -7.84 -11.14 -11.40
N ALA A 45 -8.34 -9.94 -11.70
CA ALA A 45 -7.69 -8.69 -11.29
C ALA A 45 -7.59 -8.57 -9.77
N VAL A 46 -8.66 -8.90 -9.04
CA VAL A 46 -8.72 -8.88 -7.56
C VAL A 46 -7.88 -10.01 -6.97
N GLY A 47 -8.00 -11.22 -7.53
CA GLY A 47 -7.24 -12.40 -7.10
C GLY A 47 -5.73 -12.18 -7.21
N ASN A 48 -5.26 -11.51 -8.27
CA ASN A 48 -3.86 -11.16 -8.44
C ASN A 48 -3.34 -10.22 -7.35
N VAL A 49 -4.11 -9.19 -6.97
CA VAL A 49 -3.73 -8.23 -5.92
C VAL A 49 -3.66 -8.91 -4.55
N ILE A 50 -4.71 -9.66 -4.19
CA ILE A 50 -4.79 -10.35 -2.89
C ILE A 50 -3.71 -11.44 -2.80
N GLY A 51 -3.59 -12.25 -3.85
CA GLY A 51 -2.62 -13.35 -3.91
C GLY A 51 -1.18 -12.85 -3.84
N SER A 52 -0.84 -11.77 -4.56
CA SER A 52 0.52 -11.19 -4.52
C SER A 52 0.88 -10.67 -3.14
N ASN A 53 -0.05 -10.00 -2.44
CA ASN A 53 0.20 -9.51 -1.08
C ASN A 53 0.38 -10.65 -0.06
N LEU A 54 -0.46 -11.69 -0.15
CA LEU A 54 -0.31 -12.89 0.70
C LEU A 54 1.01 -13.60 0.43
N PHE A 55 1.38 -13.78 -0.84
CA PHE A 55 2.64 -14.41 -1.21
C PHE A 55 3.85 -13.59 -0.75
N ASN A 56 3.80 -12.26 -0.86
CA ASN A 56 4.89 -11.40 -0.41
C ASN A 56 5.07 -11.45 1.12
N LEU A 57 3.98 -11.42 1.89
CA LEU A 57 4.06 -11.43 3.36
C LEU A 57 4.36 -12.82 3.94
N LEU A 58 3.77 -13.88 3.39
CA LEU A 58 3.91 -15.23 3.95
C LEU A 58 5.06 -16.01 3.28
N GLY A 59 5.12 -15.97 1.95
CA GLY A 59 6.10 -16.70 1.17
C GLY A 59 7.45 -15.99 1.13
N VAL A 60 7.50 -14.79 0.54
CA VAL A 60 8.76 -14.06 0.32
C VAL A 60 9.41 -13.67 1.64
N LEU A 61 8.69 -12.98 2.52
CA LEU A 61 9.25 -12.56 3.81
C LEU A 61 9.60 -13.76 4.70
N GLY A 62 8.73 -14.77 4.76
CA GLY A 62 8.98 -16.00 5.53
C GLY A 62 10.22 -16.76 5.05
N LEU A 63 10.35 -16.97 3.74
CA LEU A 63 11.52 -17.63 3.16
C LEU A 63 12.79 -16.78 3.35
N THR A 64 12.68 -15.46 3.18
CA THR A 64 13.81 -14.55 3.41
C THR A 64 14.29 -14.64 4.86
N ALA A 65 13.37 -14.69 5.83
CA ALA A 65 13.71 -14.84 7.24
C ALA A 65 14.39 -16.19 7.57
N LEU A 66 14.04 -17.26 6.85
CA LEU A 66 14.67 -18.57 7.01
C LEU A 66 16.08 -18.65 6.40
N VAL A 67 16.29 -18.00 5.26
CA VAL A 67 17.56 -18.07 4.51
C VAL A 67 18.55 -17.00 4.97
N ALA A 68 18.09 -15.91 5.56
CA ALA A 68 18.95 -14.80 5.97
C ALA A 68 19.99 -15.25 7.03
N PRO A 69 21.29 -14.98 6.82
CA PRO A 69 22.35 -15.37 7.76
C PRO A 69 22.34 -14.55 9.05
N MET A 70 21.60 -13.44 9.09
CA MET A 70 21.39 -12.59 10.27
C MET A 70 19.91 -12.22 10.40
N PRO A 71 19.43 -11.87 11.61
CA PRO A 71 18.06 -11.43 11.83
C PRO A 71 17.68 -10.23 10.95
N LEU A 72 16.50 -10.28 10.34
CA LEU A 72 15.94 -9.18 9.59
C LEU A 72 15.61 -8.03 10.55
N THR A 73 16.35 -6.93 10.45
CA THR A 73 16.14 -5.76 11.31
C THR A 73 15.00 -4.91 10.74
N ILE A 74 13.98 -4.62 11.54
CA ILE A 74 12.84 -3.79 11.15
C ILE A 74 13.12 -2.35 11.60
N SER A 75 12.98 -1.39 10.68
CA SER A 75 13.11 0.04 11.00
C SER A 75 12.05 0.47 12.03
N PRO A 76 12.39 1.26 13.07
CA PRO A 76 11.42 1.79 14.03
C PRO A 76 10.26 2.54 13.36
N ASN A 77 10.53 3.34 12.33
CA ASN A 77 9.47 4.02 11.56
C ASN A 77 8.50 3.05 10.87
N ALA A 78 8.99 1.88 10.42
CA ALA A 78 8.13 0.89 9.80
C ALA A 78 7.18 0.25 10.82
N LEU A 79 7.64 0.07 12.07
CA LEU A 79 6.82 -0.42 13.18
C LEU A 79 5.75 0.58 13.62
N VAL A 80 6.10 1.86 13.71
CA VAL A 80 5.22 2.89 14.25
C VAL A 80 4.25 3.45 13.21
N PHE A 81 4.62 3.42 11.91
CA PHE A 81 3.88 4.11 10.87
C PHE A 81 3.46 3.19 9.71
N ASP A 82 4.42 2.56 9.02
CA ASP A 82 4.13 1.81 7.79
C ASP A 82 3.25 0.58 8.06
N LEU A 83 3.55 -0.19 9.11
CA LEU A 83 2.80 -1.39 9.49
C LEU A 83 1.36 -1.08 9.92
N PRO A 84 1.10 -0.13 10.84
CA PRO A 84 -0.27 0.28 11.19
C PRO A 84 -1.09 0.76 10.00
N ILE A 85 -0.48 1.54 9.09
CA ILE A 85 -1.16 1.98 7.86
C ILE A 85 -1.48 0.80 6.97
N MET A 86 -0.52 -0.10 6.71
CA MET A 86 -0.74 -1.31 5.91
C MET A 86 -1.91 -2.15 6.48
N LEU A 87 -1.94 -2.34 7.80
CA LEU A 87 -3.03 -3.06 8.48
C LEU A 87 -4.36 -2.32 8.36
N GLY A 88 -4.37 -1.00 8.56
CA GLY A 88 -5.56 -0.17 8.42
C GLY A 88 -6.16 -0.21 7.03
N VAL A 89 -5.33 -0.11 5.98
CA VAL A 89 -5.78 -0.21 4.59
C VAL A 89 -6.28 -1.62 4.27
N SER A 90 -5.59 -2.65 4.77
CA SER A 90 -6.05 -4.04 4.60
C SER A 90 -7.41 -4.28 5.24
N LEU A 91 -7.65 -3.67 6.41
CA LEU A 91 -8.94 -3.75 7.09
C LEU A 91 -10.03 -2.96 6.36
N LEU A 92 -9.69 -1.82 5.76
CA LEU A 92 -10.58 -1.03 4.90
C LEU A 92 -11.04 -1.82 3.66
N CYS A 93 -10.19 -2.68 3.11
CA CYS A 93 -10.56 -3.51 1.96
C CYS A 93 -11.69 -4.51 2.29
N VAL A 94 -11.86 -4.92 3.56
CA VAL A 94 -12.90 -5.89 3.96
C VAL A 94 -14.32 -5.40 3.65
N PRO A 95 -14.78 -4.25 4.17
CA PRO A 95 -16.11 -3.74 3.83
C PRO A 95 -16.25 -3.33 2.36
N LEU A 96 -15.18 -2.88 1.70
CA LEU A 96 -15.20 -2.56 0.28
C LEU A 96 -15.48 -3.80 -0.58
N PHE A 97 -14.85 -4.92 -0.26
CA PHE A 97 -15.07 -6.17 -0.99
C PHE A 97 -16.41 -6.82 -0.65
N TYR A 98 -16.89 -6.68 0.60
CA TYR A 98 -18.20 -7.20 1.01
C TYR A 98 -19.39 -6.35 0.56
N SER A 99 -19.18 -5.05 0.29
CA SER A 99 -20.23 -4.14 -0.18
C SER A 99 -20.60 -4.43 -1.64
N GLY A 100 -21.47 -5.43 -1.85
CA GLY A 100 -22.02 -5.75 -3.17
C GLY A 100 -21.04 -6.44 -4.12
N TYR A 101 -19.94 -7.03 -3.59
CA TYR A 101 -18.92 -7.77 -4.34
C TYR A 101 -18.30 -6.99 -5.51
N ARG A 102 -18.30 -5.66 -5.43
CA ARG A 102 -17.87 -4.78 -6.53
C ARG A 102 -17.19 -3.55 -5.95
N ILE A 103 -16.02 -3.25 -6.47
CA ILE A 103 -15.33 -1.98 -6.22
C ILE A 103 -15.78 -0.98 -7.27
N ASP A 104 -16.38 0.13 -6.85
CA ASP A 104 -16.78 1.20 -7.75
C ASP A 104 -15.62 2.18 -8.05
N ARG A 105 -15.85 3.11 -9.00
CA ARG A 105 -14.82 4.10 -9.38
C ARG A 105 -14.46 5.05 -8.23
N ILE A 106 -15.38 5.28 -7.29
CA ILE A 106 -15.18 6.21 -6.17
C ILE A 106 -14.30 5.54 -5.12
N GLU A 107 -14.56 4.27 -4.81
CA GLU A 107 -13.76 3.43 -3.93
C GLU A 107 -12.34 3.24 -4.51
N GLY A 108 -12.22 3.02 -5.82
CA GLY A 108 -10.93 3.01 -6.51
C GLY A 108 -10.17 4.34 -6.43
N LEU A 109 -10.87 5.47 -6.60
CA LEU A 109 -10.27 6.81 -6.46
C LEU A 109 -9.79 7.07 -5.03
N LEU A 110 -10.56 6.64 -4.03
CA LEU A 110 -10.20 6.74 -2.62
C LEU A 110 -8.92 5.95 -2.33
N LEU A 111 -8.83 4.70 -2.79
CA LEU A 111 -7.62 3.87 -2.63
C LEU A 111 -6.40 4.48 -3.31
N LEU A 112 -6.59 5.05 -4.51
CA LEU A 112 -5.52 5.73 -5.24
C LEU A 112 -5.05 7.00 -4.52
N ALA A 113 -5.98 7.83 -4.04
CA ALA A 113 -5.66 9.05 -3.29
C ALA A 113 -4.89 8.71 -2.00
N LEU A 114 -5.29 7.64 -1.31
CA LEU A 114 -4.60 7.14 -0.13
C LEU A 114 -3.16 6.70 -0.44
N TYR A 115 -2.98 5.95 -1.53
CA TYR A 115 -1.65 5.53 -2.01
C TYR A 115 -0.75 6.72 -2.35
N LEU A 116 -1.28 7.70 -3.10
CA LEU A 116 -0.53 8.92 -3.45
C LEU A 116 -0.13 9.72 -2.22
N THR A 117 -1.03 9.85 -1.24
CA THR A 117 -0.75 10.56 0.02
C THR A 117 0.38 9.87 0.81
N TYR A 118 0.31 8.55 0.94
CA TYR A 118 1.36 7.74 1.56
C TYR A 118 2.70 7.88 0.83
N GLY A 119 2.70 7.76 -0.51
CA GLY A 119 3.91 7.89 -1.33
C GLY A 119 4.55 9.28 -1.23
N LEU A 120 3.74 10.35 -1.24
CA LEU A 120 4.23 11.73 -1.07
C LEU A 120 4.86 11.96 0.29
N HIS A 121 4.31 11.37 1.35
CA HIS A 121 4.88 11.48 2.69
C HIS A 121 6.24 10.78 2.82
N ILE A 122 6.35 9.55 2.30
CA ILE A 122 7.64 8.84 2.25
C ILE A 122 8.67 9.65 1.46
N LEU A 123 8.27 10.24 0.32
CA LEU A 123 9.14 11.09 -0.48
C LEU A 123 9.58 12.33 0.31
N ALA A 124 8.66 13.05 0.94
CA ALA A 124 8.94 14.29 1.66
C ALA A 124 9.87 14.07 2.87
N ILE A 125 9.69 12.99 3.63
CA ILE A 125 10.61 12.60 4.71
C ILE A 125 12.00 12.31 4.12
N SER A 126 12.05 11.63 2.99
CA SER A 126 13.32 11.21 2.39
C SER A 126 14.13 12.33 1.74
N THR A 127 13.48 13.40 1.28
CA THR A 127 14.12 14.57 0.66
C THR A 127 14.44 15.68 1.67
N GLY A 128 14.08 15.52 2.96
CA GLY A 128 14.33 16.51 4.01
C GLY A 128 13.59 17.83 3.79
N MET A 129 12.53 17.83 2.98
CA MET A 129 11.76 19.04 2.69
C MET A 129 10.97 19.49 3.92
N ALA A 130 10.86 20.80 4.16
CA ALA A 130 10.05 21.38 5.24
C ALA A 130 8.55 21.00 5.21
N LEU A 131 8.09 20.36 4.12
CA LEU A 131 6.76 19.78 3.98
C LEU A 131 6.61 18.43 4.71
N ALA A 132 7.70 17.79 5.14
CA ALA A 132 7.67 16.49 5.82
C ALA A 132 6.83 16.53 7.10
N GLU A 133 7.06 17.50 7.99
CA GLU A 133 6.26 17.66 9.22
C GLU A 133 4.78 17.98 8.92
N ARG A 134 4.51 18.80 7.89
CA ARG A 134 3.14 19.09 7.46
C ARG A 134 2.43 17.83 6.97
N LEU A 135 3.08 17.01 6.16
CA LEU A 135 2.52 15.76 5.64
C LEU A 135 2.38 14.70 6.74
N GLU A 136 3.33 14.63 7.68
CA GLU A 136 3.25 13.75 8.85
C GLU A 136 2.04 14.09 9.71
N SER A 137 1.85 15.37 10.04
CA SER A 137 0.67 15.83 10.76
C SER A 137 -0.61 15.48 9.99
N LEU A 138 -0.62 15.64 8.67
CA LEU A 138 -1.80 15.39 7.83
C LEU A 138 -2.11 13.89 7.73
N MET A 139 -1.11 13.02 7.75
CA MET A 139 -1.31 11.59 7.77
C MET A 139 -1.84 11.09 9.13
N LEU A 140 -1.30 11.60 10.22
CA LEU A 140 -1.77 11.22 11.56
C LEU A 140 -3.15 11.80 11.89
N THR A 141 -3.45 13.03 11.45
CA THR A 141 -4.68 13.76 11.83
C THR A 141 -5.80 13.71 10.81
N ALA A 142 -5.52 13.47 9.53
CA ALA A 142 -6.56 13.35 8.50
C ALA A 142 -6.65 11.92 8.00
N VAL A 143 -5.54 11.28 7.64
CA VAL A 143 -5.59 9.95 7.00
C VAL A 143 -6.03 8.84 7.95
N LEU A 144 -5.46 8.76 9.16
CA LEU A 144 -5.85 7.76 10.16
C LEU A 144 -7.34 7.84 10.57
N PRO A 145 -7.89 9.00 10.95
CA PRO A 145 -9.30 9.11 11.31
C PRO A 145 -10.22 8.99 10.09
N VAL A 146 -9.83 9.45 8.90
CA VAL A 146 -10.61 9.20 7.68
C VAL A 146 -10.63 7.70 7.37
N LEU A 147 -9.51 6.99 7.49
CA LEU A 147 -9.48 5.53 7.40
C LEU A 147 -10.43 4.90 8.42
N GLY A 148 -10.37 5.32 9.68
CA GLY A 148 -11.27 4.84 10.73
C GLY A 148 -12.74 5.09 10.42
N ILE A 149 -13.09 6.30 9.95
CA ILE A 149 -14.45 6.69 9.58
C ILE A 149 -14.93 5.91 8.35
N VAL A 150 -14.09 5.75 7.33
CA VAL A 150 -14.44 5.02 6.10
C VAL A 150 -14.56 3.52 6.36
N VAL A 151 -13.69 2.95 7.21
CA VAL A 151 -13.82 1.57 7.70
C VAL A 151 -15.15 1.41 8.43
N ALA A 152 -15.42 2.26 9.43
CA ALA A 152 -16.64 2.21 10.23
C ALA A 152 -17.90 2.39 9.37
N TRP A 153 -17.91 3.39 8.50
CA TRP A 153 -19.00 3.66 7.57
C TRP A 153 -19.18 2.51 6.57
N GLY A 154 -18.10 1.97 6.02
CA GLY A 154 -18.10 0.82 5.14
C GLY A 154 -18.69 -0.41 5.80
N THR A 155 -18.29 -0.71 7.04
CA THR A 155 -18.86 -1.83 7.82
C THR A 155 -20.34 -1.63 8.13
N VAL A 156 -20.76 -0.41 8.50
CA VAL A 156 -22.18 -0.10 8.78
C VAL A 156 -23.03 -0.18 7.52
N ARG A 157 -22.52 0.32 6.39
CA ARG A 157 -23.20 0.26 5.09
C ARG A 157 -23.33 -1.17 4.57
N ALA A 158 -22.28 -1.99 4.73
CA ALA A 158 -22.31 -3.40 4.38
C ALA A 158 -23.35 -4.17 5.22
N TRP A 159 -23.38 -3.90 6.54
CA TRP A 159 -24.33 -4.52 7.46
C TRP A 159 -25.79 -4.15 7.15
N ARG A 160 -26.08 -2.86 6.86
CA ARG A 160 -27.44 -2.39 6.49
C ARG A 160 -27.93 -2.84 5.11
N ARG A 161 -27.07 -3.41 4.27
CA ARG A 161 -27.48 -3.97 2.97
C ARG A 161 -27.83 -5.45 3.05
N GLN A 162 -27.45 -6.13 4.14
CA GLN A 162 -27.67 -7.56 4.35
C GLN A 162 -28.82 -7.84 5.34
N HIS A 163 -29.26 -6.86 6.11
CA HIS A 163 -30.45 -6.87 6.97
C HIS A 163 -31.39 -5.74 6.58
#